data_AF-A0A522A5B9-F1
#
_entry.id   AF-A0A522A5B9-F1
#
_cell.length_a   1.000
_cell.length_b   1.000
_cell.length_c   1.000
_cell.angle_alpha   90.00
_cell.angle_beta   90.00
_cell.angle_gamma   90.00
#
_symmetry.space_group_name_H-M   'P 1'
#
loop_
_entity.id
_entity.type
_entity.pdbx_description
1 polymer ?
#
loop_
_entity_poly.entity_id
_entity_poly.type
_entity_poly.pdbx_seq_one_letter_code
_entity_poly.pdbx_strand_id
1 'polypeptide(L)'
;MPPPHSLPAKFADFLEHWQALRVGGAVPHLSTFLDKVIPAFQPWVGIVDVDADDEHLIRLMGTGLVALFGVDATGKIFLRFPPPRSNR
;
A
#
# COMPACT_ATOMS: atom_id res chain seq x y z
N MET A 1 32.93 12.04 3.54
CA MET A 1 31.75 12.73 2.98
C MET A 1 31.23 11.85 1.84
N PRO A 2 29.99 11.36 1.86
CA PRO A 2 29.47 10.54 0.75
C PRO A 2 29.38 11.39 -0.54
N PRO A 3 29.53 10.79 -1.72
CA PRO A 3 29.57 11.53 -2.97
C PRO A 3 28.24 12.25 -3.26
N PRO A 4 28.29 13.48 -3.81
CA PRO A 4 27.08 14.17 -4.24
C PRO A 4 26.38 13.34 -5.32
N HIS A 5 25.08 13.11 -5.15
CA HIS A 5 24.16 12.42 -6.07
C HIS A 5 23.99 10.89 -5.93
N SER A 6 24.34 10.29 -4.79
CA SER A 6 23.75 8.98 -4.45
C SER A 6 22.38 9.19 -3.80
N LEU A 7 21.31 8.72 -4.45
CA LEU A 7 20.01 8.60 -3.79
C LEU A 7 20.18 7.77 -2.52
N PRO A 8 19.49 8.08 -1.40
CA PRO A 8 19.47 7.17 -0.26
C PRO A 8 19.04 5.78 -0.72
N ALA A 9 19.60 4.70 -0.17
CA ALA A 9 19.35 3.32 -0.66
C ALA A 9 17.86 3.01 -0.86
N LYS A 10 17.00 3.43 0.08
CA LYS A 10 15.53 3.28 -0.01
C LYS A 10 14.92 3.94 -1.26
N PHE A 11 15.47 5.07 -1.70
CA PHE A 11 15.04 5.73 -2.93
C PHE A 11 15.50 4.99 -4.18
N ALA A 12 16.69 4.37 -4.16
CA ALA A 12 17.15 3.53 -5.25
C ALA A 12 16.26 2.29 -5.40
N ASP A 13 15.97 1.58 -4.30
CA ASP A 13 15.10 0.41 -4.29
C ASP A 13 13.68 0.75 -4.77
N PHE A 14 13.13 1.88 -4.30
CA PHE A 14 11.83 2.38 -4.77
C PHE A 14 11.86 2.68 -6.28
N LEU A 15 12.91 3.37 -6.75
CA LEU A 15 13.00 3.75 -8.15
C LEU A 15 13.17 2.53 -9.06
N GLU A 16 13.95 1.54 -8.63
CA GLU A 16 14.09 0.25 -9.33
C GLU A 16 12.75 -0.47 -9.43
N HIS A 17 12.04 -0.61 -8.32
CA HIS A 17 10.70 -1.21 -8.31
C HIS A 17 9.72 -0.45 -9.22
N TRP A 18 9.69 0.88 -9.11
CA TRP A 18 8.84 1.72 -9.96
C TRP A 18 9.17 1.50 -11.44
N GLN A 19 10.43 1.53 -11.83
CA GLN A 19 10.83 1.30 -13.22
C GLN A 19 10.47 -0.10 -13.73
N ALA A 20 10.46 -1.11 -12.88
CA ALA A 20 10.05 -2.47 -13.25
C ALA A 20 8.53 -2.58 -13.57
N LEU A 21 7.72 -1.59 -13.18
CA LEU A 21 6.28 -1.54 -13.48
C LEU A 21 5.96 -0.94 -14.85
N ARG A 22 6.96 -0.50 -15.62
CA ARG A 22 6.76 0.09 -16.94
C ARG A 22 6.16 -0.92 -17.92
N VAL A 23 5.22 -0.44 -18.75
CA VAL A 23 4.73 -1.16 -19.92
C VAL A 23 5.24 -0.43 -21.15
N GLY A 24 6.16 -1.06 -21.89
CA GLY A 24 6.88 -0.42 -23.00
C GLY A 24 7.77 0.73 -22.50
N GLY A 25 7.71 1.88 -23.18
CA GLY A 25 8.50 3.07 -22.85
C GLY A 25 7.82 4.08 -21.92
N ALA A 26 6.60 3.81 -21.46
CA ALA A 26 5.82 4.74 -20.66
C ALA A 26 6.25 4.74 -19.18
N VAL A 27 5.99 5.84 -18.48
CA VAL A 27 6.11 5.91 -17.01
C VAL A 27 4.98 5.05 -16.40
N PRO A 28 5.24 4.30 -15.31
CA PRO A 28 4.20 3.52 -14.64
C PRO A 28 3.05 4.41 -14.14
N HIS A 29 1.84 3.87 -14.17
CA HIS A 29 0.69 4.54 -13.58
C HIS A 29 0.66 4.32 -12.06
N LEU A 30 0.13 5.29 -11.32
CA LEU A 30 -0.01 5.18 -9.87
C LEU A 30 -0.83 3.94 -9.47
N SER A 31 -1.90 3.61 -10.21
CA SER A 31 -2.70 2.42 -9.92
C SER A 31 -1.87 1.14 -10.00
N THR A 32 -1.02 1.00 -11.02
CA THR A 32 -0.14 -0.16 -11.19
C THR A 32 0.82 -0.33 -10.02
N PHE A 33 1.30 0.78 -9.46
CA PHE A 33 2.11 0.76 -8.25
C PHE A 33 1.29 0.37 -7.02
N LEU A 34 0.13 1.00 -6.82
CA LEU A 34 -0.74 0.71 -5.68
C LEU A 34 -1.13 -0.78 -5.63
N ASP A 35 -1.32 -1.43 -6.78
CA ASP A 35 -1.66 -2.85 -6.90
C ASP A 35 -0.51 -3.81 -6.55
N LYS A 36 0.73 -3.32 -6.49
CA LYS A 36 1.93 -4.11 -6.22
C LYS A 36 2.84 -3.46 -5.18
N VAL A 37 2.26 -2.72 -4.22
CA VAL A 37 3.03 -2.01 -3.21
C VAL A 37 3.89 -2.97 -2.40
N ILE A 38 5.17 -2.62 -2.26
CA ILE A 38 6.07 -3.23 -1.28
C ILE A 38 5.88 -2.50 0.07
N PRO A 39 5.47 -3.19 1.15
CA PRO A 39 5.18 -2.55 2.44
C PRO A 39 6.33 -1.72 3.02
N ALA A 40 7.58 -2.11 2.74
CA ALA A 40 8.77 -1.42 3.20
C ALA A 40 8.95 0.00 2.62
N PHE A 41 8.34 0.29 1.47
CA PHE A 41 8.37 1.63 0.86
C PHE A 41 7.37 2.59 1.50
N GLN A 42 6.37 2.06 2.19
CA GLN A 42 5.32 2.86 2.81
C GLN A 42 5.10 2.46 4.28
N PRO A 43 6.13 2.57 5.14
CA PRO A 43 6.07 2.03 6.50
C PRO A 43 4.93 2.61 7.33
N TRP A 44 4.51 3.84 7.06
CA TRP A 44 3.49 4.55 7.83
C TRP A 44 2.16 4.74 7.10
N VAL A 45 1.93 3.99 6.01
CA VAL A 45 0.72 4.08 5.20
C VAL A 45 -0.15 2.83 5.39
N GLY A 46 -1.45 3.03 5.47
CA GLY A 46 -2.45 1.99 5.31
C GLY A 46 -3.22 2.19 4.01
N ILE A 47 -3.48 1.12 3.27
CA ILE A 47 -4.36 1.14 2.10
C ILE A 47 -5.57 0.25 2.41
N VAL A 48 -6.75 0.81 2.22
CA VAL A 48 -8.03 0.13 2.47
C VAL A 48 -8.82 0.16 1.17
N ASP A 49 -9.27 -1.02 0.73
CA ASP A 49 -10.26 -1.14 -0.33
C ASP A 49 -11.65 -1.12 0.32
N VAL A 50 -12.55 -0.34 -0.25
CA VAL A 50 -13.95 -0.24 0.19
C VAL A 50 -14.81 -0.78 -0.94
N ASP A 51 -15.54 -1.85 -0.68
CA ASP A 51 -16.45 -2.44 -1.66
C ASP A 51 -17.88 -1.88 -1.57
N ALA A 52 -18.76 -2.39 -2.42
CA ALA A 52 -20.15 -1.94 -2.49
C ALA A 52 -20.98 -2.33 -1.26
N ASP A 53 -20.54 -3.34 -0.49
CA ASP A 53 -21.18 -3.81 0.74
C ASP A 53 -20.61 -3.12 1.99
N ASP A 54 -19.81 -2.06 1.80
CA ASP A 54 -19.15 -1.29 2.86
C ASP A 54 -18.27 -2.20 3.74
N GLU A 55 -17.65 -3.21 3.11
CA GLU A 55 -16.54 -3.97 3.69
C GLU A 55 -15.22 -3.25 3.41
N HIS A 56 -14.48 -2.96 4.48
CA HIS A 56 -13.22 -2.24 4.45
C HIS A 56 -12.08 -3.25 4.57
N LEU A 57 -11.56 -3.72 3.44
CA LEU A 57 -10.43 -4.66 3.39
C LEU A 57 -9.11 -3.89 3.49
N ILE A 58 -8.27 -4.23 4.47
CA ILE A 58 -6.91 -3.68 4.54
C ILE A 58 -6.06 -4.36 3.46
N ARG A 59 -5.85 -3.67 2.35
CA ARG A 59 -4.96 -4.14 1.28
C ARG A 59 -3.48 -4.02 1.64
N LEU A 60 -3.13 -3.04 2.46
CA LEU A 60 -1.76 -2.85 2.94
C LEU A 60 -1.74 -2.28 4.36
N MET A 61 -0.90 -2.88 5.21
CA MET A 61 -0.44 -2.25 6.44
C MET A 61 1.08 -2.04 6.38
N GLY A 62 1.51 -0.78 6.36
CA GLY A 62 2.93 -0.42 6.33
C GLY A 62 3.73 -0.99 7.50
N THR A 63 5.00 -1.32 7.28
CA THR A 63 5.86 -1.98 8.28
C THR A 63 6.06 -1.18 9.58
N GLY A 64 6.02 0.14 9.51
CA GLY A 64 6.03 1.02 10.68
C GLY A 64 4.72 0.93 11.48
N LEU A 65 3.57 0.87 10.81
CA LEU A 65 2.28 0.62 11.46
C LEU A 65 2.26 -0.78 12.11
N VAL A 66 2.77 -1.80 11.43
CA VAL A 66 2.91 -3.16 12.01
C VAL A 66 3.78 -3.12 13.27
N ALA A 67 4.91 -2.42 13.23
CA ALA A 67 5.80 -2.26 14.39
C ALA A 67 5.13 -1.49 15.54
N LEU A 68 4.33 -0.47 15.22
CA LEU A 68 3.62 0.36 16.20
C LEU A 68 2.49 -0.40 16.90
N PHE A 69 1.67 -1.13 16.14
CA PHE A 69 0.49 -1.81 16.66
C PHE A 69 0.76 -3.27 17.07
N GLY A 70 1.92 -3.83 16.70
CA GLY A 70 2.30 -5.20 17.03
C GLY A 70 1.53 -6.27 16.24
N VAL A 71 0.85 -5.88 15.16
CA VAL A 71 0.01 -6.78 14.35
C VAL A 71 0.07 -6.41 12.88
N ASP A 72 0.17 -7.43 12.01
CA ASP A 72 -0.09 -7.28 10.57
C ASP A 72 -1.57 -7.58 10.30
N ALA A 73 -2.29 -6.55 9.86
CA ALA A 73 -3.70 -6.63 9.50
C ALA A 73 -3.92 -6.66 7.97
N THR A 74 -2.86 -6.77 7.17
CA THR A 74 -2.98 -6.94 5.71
C THR A 74 -3.84 -8.16 5.39
N GLY A 75 -4.79 -8.00 4.47
CA GLY A 75 -5.77 -9.02 4.07
C GLY A 75 -6.92 -9.21 5.06
N LYS A 76 -7.02 -8.41 6.13
CA LYS A 76 -8.12 -8.49 7.10
C LYS A 76 -9.17 -7.42 6.83
N ILE A 77 -10.42 -7.73 7.17
CA ILE A 77 -11.51 -6.75 7.22
C ILE A 77 -11.31 -5.90 8.47
N PHE A 78 -11.11 -4.60 8.28
CA PHE A 78 -11.01 -3.61 9.36
C PHE A 78 -12.38 -3.27 9.93
N LEU A 79 -13.36 -3.11 9.05
CA LEU A 79 -14.68 -2.60 9.36
C LEU A 79 -15.68 -3.17 8.37
N ARG A 80 -16.85 -3.56 8.88
CA ARG A 80 -17.98 -4.00 8.07
C ARG A 80 -19.24 -3.38 8.63
N PHE A 81 -19.96 -2.64 7.79
CA PHE A 81 -21.26 -2.13 8.16
C PHE A 81 -22.34 -3.14 7.73
N PRO A 82 -23.21 -3.60 8.65
CA PRO A 82 -24.32 -4.43 8.24
C PRO A 82 -25.27 -3.61 7.36
N PRO A 83 -25.90 -4.22 6.33
CA PRO A 83 -26.90 -3.53 5.53
C PRO A 83 -28.03 -3.01 6.44
N PRO A 84 -28.68 -1.90 6.08
CA PRO A 84 -29.78 -1.37 6.86
C PRO A 84 -30.84 -2.45 7.06
N ARG A 85 -31.23 -2.70 8.31
CA ARG A 85 -32.29 -3.67 8.63
C ARG A 85 -33.55 -3.24 7.87
N SER A 86 -34.00 -4.05 6.92
CA SER A 86 -35.33 -3.82 6.36
C SER A 86 -36.35 -4.16 7.46
N ASN A 87 -37.08 -3.15 7.91
CA ASN A 87 -38.29 -3.38 8.69
C ASN A 87 -39.29 -4.02 7.73
N ARG A 88 -39.44 -5.34 7.83
CA ARG A 88 -40.53 -6.07 7.20
C ARG A 88 -41.71 -6.12 8.17
#